data_AF-A0A7K4H6V5-F1
#
_entry.id   AF-A0A7K4H6V5-F1
#
_cell.length_a   1.000
_cell.length_b   1.000
_cell.length_c   1.000
_cell.angle_alpha   90.00
_cell.angle_beta   90.00
_cell.angle_gamma   90.00
#
_symmetry.space_group_name_H-M   'P 1'
#
loop_
_entity.id
_entity.type
_entity.pdbx_description
1 polymer ?
#
loop_
_entity_poly.entity_id
_entity_poly.type
_entity_poly.pdbx_seq_one_letter_code
_entity_poly.pdbx_strand_id
1 'polypeptide(L)'
;MVYEAESDRIPFFKQYFSVIILIVNIIVFIWQMLDPTGNMHIEFAFVPSEFFRGEKLYTLLTSMFMHGDFVHILMNMWFFFVITDNCEHAMGHLLYLVTYFLSGLFGSFLHALSTVIIPVWGPI
;
A
#
# COMPACT_ATOMS: atom_id res chain seq x y z
N MET A 1 -42.87 -2.57 17.22
CA MET A 1 -42.21 -2.48 15.90
C MET A 1 -40.83 -1.93 16.16
N VAL A 2 -39.80 -2.78 16.10
CA VAL A 2 -38.42 -2.30 16.03
C VAL A 2 -38.27 -1.78 14.61
N TYR A 3 -38.09 -0.48 14.45
CA TYR A 3 -37.67 0.07 13.18
C TYR A 3 -36.30 -0.53 12.89
N GLU A 4 -36.20 -1.40 11.88
CA GLU A 4 -34.90 -1.79 11.36
C GLU A 4 -34.25 -0.51 10.84
N ALA A 5 -33.18 -0.08 11.49
CA ALA A 5 -32.36 1.00 10.96
C ALA A 5 -31.93 0.59 9.57
N GLU A 6 -32.27 1.41 8.57
CA GLU A 6 -31.82 1.21 7.21
C GLU A 6 -30.30 1.04 7.23
N SER A 7 -29.79 0.03 6.53
CA SER A 7 -28.36 -0.27 6.57
C SER A 7 -27.58 0.91 5.96
N ASP A 8 -26.97 1.73 6.82
CA ASP A 8 -26.09 2.84 6.42
C ASP A 8 -24.83 2.37 5.65
N ARG A 9 -24.64 1.06 5.45
CA ARG A 9 -23.54 0.54 4.63
C ARG A 9 -23.70 0.97 3.19
N ILE A 10 -22.83 1.89 2.79
CA ILE A 10 -22.57 2.17 1.38
C ILE A 10 -21.87 0.95 0.73
N PRO A 11 -22.33 0.48 -0.44
CA PRO A 11 -21.67 -0.61 -1.16
C PRO A 11 -20.18 -0.32 -1.44
N PHE A 12 -19.33 -1.34 -1.30
CA PHE A 12 -17.88 -1.22 -1.53
C PHE A 12 -17.53 -0.59 -2.88
N PHE A 13 -18.28 -0.91 -3.94
CA PHE A 13 -18.05 -0.37 -5.28
C PHE A 13 -18.28 1.15 -5.42
N LYS A 14 -18.90 1.80 -4.41
CA LYS A 14 -19.01 3.26 -4.34
C LYS A 14 -17.82 3.91 -3.61
N GLN A 15 -16.92 3.11 -3.02
CA GLN A 15 -15.66 3.56 -2.40
C GLN A 15 -14.59 3.63 -3.49
N TYR A 16 -14.74 4.62 -4.39
CA TYR A 16 -14.03 4.66 -5.66
C TYR A 16 -12.51 4.61 -5.49
N PHE A 17 -11.95 5.32 -4.50
CA PHE A 17 -10.50 5.34 -4.33
C PHE A 17 -9.97 4.03 -3.76
N SER A 18 -10.69 3.41 -2.82
CA SER A 18 -10.38 2.08 -2.30
C SER A 18 -10.38 1.05 -3.43
N VAL A 19 -11.43 1.04 -4.25
CA VAL A 19 -11.54 0.14 -5.41
C VAL A 19 -10.40 0.38 -6.40
N ILE A 20 -10.08 1.62 -6.73
CA ILE A 20 -8.98 1.96 -7.64
C ILE A 20 -7.65 1.45 -7.09
N ILE A 21 -7.34 1.72 -5.83
CA ILE A 21 -6.09 1.29 -5.19
C ILE A 21 -6.00 -0.24 -5.19
N LEU A 22 -7.08 -0.95 -4.85
CA LEU A 22 -7.14 -2.40 -4.87
C LEU A 22 -6.86 -2.95 -6.28
N ILE A 23 -7.51 -2.40 -7.31
CA ILE A 23 -7.31 -2.81 -8.70
C ILE A 23 -5.87 -2.53 -9.16
N VAL A 24 -5.33 -1.36 -8.84
CA VAL A 24 -3.94 -0.98 -9.17
C VAL A 24 -2.96 -1.97 -8.55
N ASN A 25 -3.12 -2.33 -7.27
CA ASN A 25 -2.26 -3.31 -6.61
C ASN A 25 -2.30 -4.68 -7.31
N ILE A 26 -3.48 -5.16 -7.70
CA ILE A 26 -3.63 -6.42 -8.44
C ILE A 26 -2.95 -6.33 -9.81
N ILE A 27 -3.16 -5.24 -10.55
CA ILE A 27 -2.54 -5.04 -11.88
C ILE A 27 -1.02 -4.99 -11.77
N VAL A 28 -0.49 -4.22 -10.82
CA VAL A 28 0.96 -4.10 -10.59
C VAL A 28 1.54 -5.46 -10.24
N PHE A 29 0.88 -6.23 -9.36
CA PHE A 29 1.37 -7.56 -9.01
C PHE A 29 1.32 -8.56 -10.17
N ILE A 30 0.28 -8.55 -11.00
CA ILE A 30 0.25 -9.34 -12.24
C ILE A 30 1.43 -8.94 -13.14
N TRP A 31 1.71 -7.64 -13.27
CA TRP A 31 2.85 -7.17 -14.05
C TRP A 31 4.18 -7.65 -13.45
N GLN A 32 4.35 -7.60 -12.13
CA GLN A 32 5.52 -8.17 -11.43
C GLN A 32 5.71 -9.66 -11.75
N MET A 33 4.63 -10.45 -11.75
CA MET A 33 4.69 -11.89 -12.06
C MET A 33 4.97 -12.19 -13.53
N LEU A 34 4.68 -11.24 -14.42
CA LEU A 34 4.93 -11.36 -15.85
C LEU A 34 6.28 -10.78 -16.27
N ASP A 35 7.00 -10.08 -15.39
CA ASP A 35 8.32 -9.52 -15.68
C ASP A 35 9.34 -10.67 -15.87
N PRO A 36 9.80 -10.93 -17.12
CA PRO A 36 10.73 -12.02 -17.38
C PRO A 36 12.13 -11.77 -16.81
N THR A 37 12.43 -10.52 -16.45
CA THR A 37 13.73 -10.13 -15.88
C THR A 37 13.74 -10.19 -14.36
N GLY A 38 12.58 -10.12 -13.72
CA GLY A 38 12.44 -9.96 -12.27
C GLY A 38 12.95 -8.61 -11.72
N ASN A 39 13.35 -7.68 -12.60
CA ASN A 39 13.96 -6.42 -12.21
C ASN A 39 12.97 -5.48 -11.53
N MET A 40 11.65 -5.67 -11.71
CA MET A 40 10.66 -4.83 -11.02
C MET A 40 10.87 -4.79 -9.50
N HIS A 41 11.25 -5.91 -8.88
CA HIS A 41 11.54 -5.98 -7.44
C HIS A 41 12.79 -5.21 -7.01
N ILE A 42 13.71 -4.95 -7.94
CA ILE A 42 14.96 -4.22 -7.69
C ILE A 42 14.78 -2.74 -8.01
N GLU A 43 13.94 -2.42 -9.00
CA GLU A 43 13.81 -1.07 -9.51
C GLU A 43 12.75 -0.26 -8.79
N PHE A 44 11.67 -0.89 -8.32
CA PHE A 44 10.50 -0.21 -7.74
C PHE A 44 10.29 -0.49 -6.26
N ALA A 45 11.05 -1.41 -5.65
CA ALA A 45 11.02 -1.63 -4.21
C ALA A 45 11.81 -0.54 -3.48
N PHE A 46 11.40 -0.23 -2.25
CA PHE A 46 12.08 0.77 -1.44
C PHE A 46 13.27 0.16 -0.71
N VAL A 47 14.45 0.75 -0.92
CA VAL A 47 15.69 0.35 -0.26
C VAL A 47 16.22 1.53 0.58
N PRO A 48 16.30 1.41 1.91
CA PRO A 48 16.74 2.51 2.78
C PRO A 48 18.11 3.09 2.43
N SER A 49 19.08 2.27 2.02
CA SER A 49 20.42 2.73 1.66
C SER A 49 20.42 3.63 0.42
N GLU A 50 19.60 3.32 -0.59
CA GLU A 50 19.42 4.16 -1.78
C GLU A 50 18.74 5.49 -1.41
N PHE A 51 17.71 5.43 -0.57
CA PHE A 51 17.00 6.61 -0.06
C PHE A 51 17.94 7.57 0.68
N PHE A 52 18.80 7.07 1.59
CA PHE A 52 19.77 7.90 2.31
C PHE A 52 20.84 8.52 1.40
N ARG A 53 21.13 7.92 0.24
CA ARG A 53 22.00 8.49 -0.79
C ARG A 53 21.28 9.49 -1.71
N GLY A 54 19.97 9.67 -1.54
CA GLY A 54 19.15 10.51 -2.43
C GLY A 54 18.86 9.86 -3.78
N GLU A 55 19.06 8.54 -3.90
CA GLU A 55 18.83 7.76 -5.11
C GLU A 55 17.41 7.16 -5.09
N LYS A 56 16.88 6.87 -6.29
CA LYS A 56 15.61 6.19 -6.50
C LYS A 56 14.44 6.67 -5.61
N LEU A 57 14.32 7.99 -5.37
CA LEU A 57 13.30 8.56 -4.48
C LEU A 57 11.85 8.23 -4.89
N TYR A 58 11.61 7.91 -6.15
CA TYR A 58 10.31 7.45 -6.64
C TYR A 58 9.87 6.13 -5.96
N THR A 59 10.81 5.33 -5.44
CA THR A 59 10.53 4.09 -4.71
C THR A 59 9.77 4.32 -3.41
N LEU A 60 9.80 5.54 -2.84
CA LEU A 60 8.93 5.90 -1.71
C LEU A 60 7.44 5.72 -2.03
N LEU A 61 7.07 5.97 -3.29
CA LEU A 61 5.70 5.85 -3.77
C LEU A 61 5.47 4.49 -4.44
N THR A 62 6.35 4.06 -5.34
CA THR A 62 6.12 2.81 -6.10
C THR A 62 6.12 1.58 -5.21
N SER A 63 6.93 1.57 -4.14
CA SER A 63 6.96 0.46 -3.19
C SER A 63 5.64 0.22 -2.49
N MET A 64 4.77 1.24 -2.36
CA MET A 64 3.44 1.10 -1.78
C MET A 64 2.53 0.15 -2.57
N PHE A 65 2.88 -0.17 -3.82
CA PHE A 65 2.12 -1.05 -4.71
C PHE A 65 2.84 -2.37 -5.02
N MET A 66 4.09 -2.49 -4.61
CA MET A 66 4.92 -3.67 -4.86
C MET A 66 4.69 -4.73 -3.80
N HIS A 67 4.57 -5.99 -4.22
CA HIS A 67 4.41 -7.13 -3.30
C HIS A 67 5.50 -8.17 -3.54
N GLY A 68 5.96 -8.81 -2.46
CA GLY A 68 7.08 -9.77 -2.52
C GLY A 68 6.68 -11.15 -3.02
N ASP A 69 5.44 -11.57 -2.75
CA ASP A 69 4.93 -12.89 -3.08
C ASP A 69 3.39 -12.91 -3.06
N PHE A 70 2.83 -14.06 -3.46
CA PHE A 70 1.39 -14.26 -3.56
C PHE A 70 0.67 -14.17 -2.21
N VAL A 71 1.25 -14.71 -1.14
CA VAL A 71 0.62 -14.69 0.20
C VAL A 71 0.61 -13.27 0.73
N HIS A 72 1.68 -12.50 0.50
CA HIS A 72 1.77 -11.10 0.90
C HIS A 72 0.65 -10.27 0.26
N ILE A 73 0.47 -10.32 -1.06
CA ILE A 73 -0.62 -9.56 -1.71
C ILE A 73 -2.00 -10.04 -1.25
N LEU A 74 -2.21 -11.34 -1.11
CA LEU A 74 -3.50 -11.89 -0.68
C LEU A 74 -3.91 -11.31 0.69
N MET A 75 -2.98 -11.32 1.64
CA MET A 75 -3.25 -10.79 2.98
C MET A 75 -3.42 -9.27 2.98
N ASN A 76 -2.59 -8.53 2.24
CA ASN A 76 -2.74 -7.08 2.13
C ASN A 76 -4.09 -6.70 1.55
N MET A 77 -4.51 -7.34 0.44
CA MET A 77 -5.79 -7.03 -0.20
C MET A 77 -6.98 -7.46 0.67
N TRP A 78 -6.84 -8.55 1.43
CA TRP A 78 -7.85 -8.96 2.41
C TRP A 78 -8.05 -7.89 3.49
N PHE A 79 -6.99 -7.47 4.17
CA PHE A 79 -7.08 -6.42 5.19
C PHE A 79 -7.52 -5.08 4.61
N PHE A 80 -7.00 -4.72 3.44
CA PHE A 80 -7.38 -3.51 2.73
C PHE A 80 -8.89 -3.50 2.46
N PHE A 81 -9.44 -4.58 1.91
CA PHE A 81 -10.87 -4.70 1.62
C PHE A 81 -11.75 -4.54 2.89
N VAL A 82 -11.32 -5.12 4.01
CA VAL A 82 -12.08 -5.10 5.27
C VAL A 82 -12.07 -3.71 5.96
N ILE A 83 -11.00 -2.93 5.78
CA ILE A 83 -10.80 -1.68 6.54
C ILE A 83 -11.19 -0.45 5.71
N THR A 84 -10.87 -0.46 4.43
CA THR A 84 -10.90 0.77 3.62
C THR A 84 -12.29 1.24 3.28
N ASP A 85 -13.27 0.33 3.28
CA ASP A 85 -14.67 0.66 3.05
C ASP A 85 -15.21 1.66 4.09
N ASN A 86 -14.95 1.37 5.36
CA ASN A 86 -15.33 2.19 6.51
C ASN A 86 -14.48 3.44 6.59
N CYS A 87 -13.19 3.35 6.27
CA CYS A 87 -12.28 4.50 6.25
C CYS A 87 -12.68 5.54 5.20
N GLU A 88 -12.91 5.12 3.95
CA GLU A 88 -13.29 6.04 2.86
C GLU A 88 -14.69 6.62 3.11
N HIS A 89 -15.62 5.81 3.63
CA HIS A 89 -16.93 6.28 4.00
C HIS A 89 -16.90 7.34 5.11
N ALA A 90 -16.11 7.11 6.17
CA ALA A 90 -16.04 8.01 7.33
C ALA A 90 -15.27 9.31 7.05
N MET A 91 -14.19 9.24 6.26
CA MET A 91 -13.36 10.42 5.95
C MET A 91 -13.85 11.19 4.73
N GLY A 92 -14.61 10.54 3.85
CA GLY A 92 -14.86 11.02 2.50
C GLY A 92 -13.68 10.77 1.56
N HIS A 93 -13.97 10.76 0.27
CA HIS A 93 -13.07 10.32 -0.79
C HIS A 93 -11.69 11.03 -0.80
N LEU A 94 -11.66 12.37 -0.73
CA LEU A 94 -10.42 13.14 -0.84
C LEU A 94 -9.51 12.96 0.38
N LEU A 95 -10.08 13.05 1.59
CA LEU A 95 -9.31 12.91 2.83
C LEU A 95 -8.79 11.47 2.97
N TYR A 96 -9.58 10.48 2.57
CA TYR A 96 -9.13 9.09 2.47
C TYR A 96 -7.90 8.95 1.58
N LEU A 97 -7.93 9.50 0.36
CA LEU A 97 -6.82 9.39 -0.58
C LEU A 97 -5.54 10.05 -0.04
N VAL A 98 -5.66 11.25 0.53
CA VAL A 98 -4.52 11.95 1.16
C VAL A 98 -3.97 11.13 2.33
N THR A 99 -4.85 10.59 3.18
CA THR A 99 -4.45 9.77 4.33
C THR A 99 -3.74 8.50 3.87
N TYR A 100 -4.22 7.84 2.82
CA TYR A 100 -3.57 6.67 2.23
C TYR A 100 -2.12 6.97 1.84
N PHE A 101 -1.90 8.00 1.01
CA PHE A 101 -0.55 8.34 0.56
C PHE A 101 0.36 8.84 1.68
N LEU A 102 -0.15 9.70 2.58
CA LEU A 102 0.64 10.16 3.71
C LEU A 102 1.04 9.02 4.65
N SER A 103 0.14 8.08 4.92
CA SER A 103 0.43 6.93 5.77
C SER A 103 1.49 6.01 5.15
N GLY A 104 1.43 5.76 3.84
CA GLY A 104 2.44 4.96 3.14
C GLY A 104 3.80 5.63 3.12
N LEU A 105 3.86 6.93 2.80
CA LEU A 105 5.10 7.69 2.87
C LEU A 105 5.69 7.68 4.28
N PHE A 106 4.87 7.92 5.30
CA PHE A 106 5.30 7.89 6.70
C PHE A 106 5.82 6.51 7.10
N GLY A 107 5.15 5.43 6.66
CA GLY A 107 5.62 4.06 6.82
C GLY A 107 7.02 3.83 6.22
N SER A 108 7.25 4.30 4.98
CA SER A 108 8.56 4.20 4.32
C SER A 108 9.64 5.00 5.06
N PHE A 109 9.32 6.20 5.56
CA PHE A 109 10.25 6.97 6.40
C PHE A 109 10.58 6.27 7.71
N LEU A 110 9.58 5.71 8.40
CA LEU A 110 9.78 4.93 9.62
C LEU A 110 10.61 3.67 9.35
N HIS A 111 10.39 3.00 8.22
CA HIS A 111 11.21 1.86 7.80
C HIS A 111 12.68 2.27 7.62
N ALA A 112 12.94 3.35 6.87
CA ALA A 112 14.30 3.86 6.70
C ALA A 112 14.94 4.24 8.04
N LEU A 113 14.23 4.97 8.90
CA LEU A 113 14.71 5.36 10.22
C LEU A 113 15.01 4.14 11.10
N SER A 114 14.19 3.09 11.03
CA SER A 114 14.40 1.86 11.81
C SER A 114 15.72 1.17 11.47
N THR A 115 16.19 1.24 10.21
CA THR A 115 17.50 0.68 9.82
C THR A 115 18.70 1.42 10.42
N VAL A 116 18.52 2.68 10.82
CA VAL A 116 19.57 3.46 11.50
C VAL A 116 19.55 3.22 13.01
N ILE A 117 18.35 3.09 13.58
CA ILE A 117 18.16 2.94 15.03
C ILE A 117 18.41 1.50 15.49
N ILE A 118 18.01 0.52 14.68
CA ILE A 118 18.19 -0.90 14.94
C ILE A 118 19.37 -1.35 14.08
N PRO A 119 20.60 -1.45 14.62
CA PRO A 119 21.71 -1.99 13.86
C PRO A 119 21.37 -3.43 13.49
N VAL A 120 20.99 -3.64 12.23
CA VAL A 120 20.87 -4.97 11.65
C VAL A 120 22.29 -5.50 11.53
N TRP A 121 22.68 -6.36 12.47
CA TRP A 121 23.94 -7.09 12.37
C TRP A 121 23.82 -8.09 11.21
N GLY A 122 24.27 -7.70 10.01
CA GLY A 122 24.30 -8.56 8.83
C GLY A 122 24.97 -7.85 7.64
N PRO A 123 25.66 -8.59 6.74
CA PRO A 123 26.40 -7.98 5.65
C PRO A 123 25.43 -7.31 4.66
N ILE A 124 25.75 -6.06 4.35
CA ILE A 124 25.18 -5.27 3.25
C ILE A 124 25.74 -5.79 1.93
#